data_AF-G3PAS0-F1
#
_entry.id   AF-G3PAS0-F1
#
_cell.length_a   1.000
_cell.length_b   1.000
_cell.length_c   1.000
_cell.angle_alpha   90.00
_cell.angle_beta   90.00
_cell.angle_gamma   90.00
#
_symmetry.space_group_name_H-M   'P 1'
#
loop_
_entity.id
_entity.type
_entity.pdbx_description
1 polymer ?
#
loop_
_entity_poly.entity_id
_entity_poly.type
_entity_poly.pdbx_seq_one_letter_code
_entity_poly.pdbx_strand_id
1 'polypeptide(L)'
;MMYWFRSLHCPLKCCQLPTTSQHCSSQHDISLAAMPESRGTIRKHLHPDRLVSPAAVMALLTVLTPVLAVVLCFLIGLMLLRSQDKETTSPGKTEGAPKADFRPWVDQDLQDDTEIKGKEEADGDWVESNEEEEIPHVPHSAPGYPEGTMLERSKDFYTLMNQRRSVRFISPEPVPREVINNAILTAGTAPSGAHTEPWTFVVVSDLGTKHQIRRIVEEEEEVNYRQRMGDKWVNDLSKLRTNWIKEYLDVAPYLILVFKQTYGILPNGEKRTHYYNEISVSISCGLLLAALQNVGLVTVTTTPLNCGPQLRLLLKRPATEKLLMLLPVGYPARDATVPDLKRKPLDDIMVHV
;
A
#
# COMPACT_ATOMS: atom_id res chain seq x y z
N MET A 1 -48.91 16.34 50.46
CA MET A 1 -48.71 15.01 51.07
C MET A 1 -47.45 14.42 50.45
N MET A 2 -46.29 14.78 51.00
CA MET A 2 -45.36 13.89 51.75
C MET A 2 -44.71 12.82 50.86
N TYR A 3 -43.49 13.09 50.37
CA TYR A 3 -42.18 12.60 50.89
C TYR A 3 -41.93 11.10 50.61
N TRP A 4 -40.84 10.76 49.90
CA TRP A 4 -39.62 10.20 50.52
C TRP A 4 -38.47 9.94 49.52
N PHE A 5 -37.28 10.39 49.95
CA PHE A 5 -35.93 10.08 49.47
C PHE A 5 -35.55 8.62 49.74
N ARG A 6 -34.62 8.02 48.96
CA ARG A 6 -33.46 7.33 49.56
C ARG A 6 -32.34 7.04 48.57
N SER A 7 -31.22 7.72 48.83
CA SER A 7 -29.84 7.32 48.54
C SER A 7 -29.42 6.18 49.49
N LEU A 8 -28.47 5.32 49.09
CA LEU A 8 -27.55 4.49 49.93
C LEU A 8 -26.59 3.77 48.95
N HIS A 9 -25.34 4.21 48.81
CA HIS A 9 -24.15 3.78 49.57
C HIS A 9 -23.59 2.39 49.21
N CYS A 10 -22.37 2.44 48.67
CA CYS A 10 -21.33 1.41 48.67
C CYS A 10 -20.98 0.98 50.11
N PRO A 11 -20.40 -0.22 50.32
CA PRO A 11 -18.99 -0.19 50.71
C PRO A 11 -18.10 -1.34 50.17
N LEU A 12 -16.86 -0.93 49.95
CA LEU A 12 -15.58 -1.66 49.86
C LEU A 12 -15.45 -2.93 50.72
N LYS A 13 -14.62 -3.88 50.24
CA LYS A 13 -13.64 -4.59 51.07
C LYS A 13 -12.43 -5.10 50.27
N CYS A 14 -11.26 -4.68 50.76
CA CYS A 14 -9.90 -5.10 50.41
C CYS A 14 -9.53 -6.50 50.92
N CYS A 15 -8.51 -7.13 50.33
CA CYS A 15 -7.45 -7.95 50.96
C CYS A 15 -6.35 -8.20 49.89
N GLN A 16 -5.19 -7.53 49.96
CA GLN A 16 -3.96 -7.88 50.70
C GLN A 16 -3.00 -8.84 49.94
N LEU A 17 -1.81 -8.30 49.66
CA LEU A 17 -0.55 -8.96 49.28
C LEU A 17 -0.04 -9.90 50.38
N PRO A 18 0.99 -10.73 50.06
CA PRO A 18 2.27 -10.49 50.73
C PRO A 18 3.50 -10.59 49.83
N THR A 19 4.50 -9.79 50.20
CA THR A 19 5.92 -9.81 49.79
C THR A 19 6.71 -10.88 50.54
N THR A 20 7.69 -11.53 49.90
CA THR A 20 9.04 -11.77 50.45
C THR A 20 10.04 -12.16 49.36
N SER A 21 11.29 -11.75 49.59
CA SER A 21 12.49 -11.79 48.76
C SER A 21 13.16 -13.17 48.65
N GLN A 22 14.02 -13.36 47.63
CA GLN A 22 15.43 -13.73 47.83
C GLN A 22 16.23 -13.80 46.51
N HIS A 23 17.49 -13.36 46.61
CA HIS A 23 18.59 -13.40 45.64
C HIS A 23 18.84 -14.78 45.03
N CYS A 24 19.26 -14.82 43.76
CA CYS A 24 20.42 -15.63 43.36
C CYS A 24 21.04 -15.10 42.06
N SER A 25 22.26 -14.60 42.20
CA SER A 25 23.21 -14.24 41.14
C SER A 25 24.04 -15.47 40.77
N SER A 26 24.24 -15.75 39.47
CA SER A 26 25.40 -16.52 39.01
C SER A 26 25.80 -16.08 37.60
N GLN A 27 26.91 -15.35 37.54
CA GLN A 27 27.75 -15.12 36.37
C GLN A 27 28.35 -16.45 35.89
N HIS A 28 28.48 -16.63 34.58
CA HIS A 28 29.42 -17.60 34.02
C HIS A 28 30.35 -16.88 33.04
N ASP A 29 31.62 -16.82 33.45
CA ASP A 29 32.76 -16.31 32.72
C ASP A 29 33.21 -17.26 31.60
N ILE A 30 33.78 -16.61 30.58
CA ILE A 30 34.51 -17.17 29.45
C ILE A 30 35.92 -17.59 29.91
N SER A 31 36.42 -18.74 29.45
CA SER A 31 37.86 -18.88 29.19
C SER A 31 38.21 -20.01 28.21
N LEU A 32 38.99 -19.66 27.19
CA LEU A 32 39.68 -20.53 26.24
C LEU A 32 40.82 -21.30 26.93
N ALA A 33 41.09 -22.54 26.49
CA ALA A 33 42.39 -23.17 26.62
C ALA A 33 42.70 -24.07 25.41
N ALA A 34 43.97 -24.00 25.00
CA ALA A 34 44.54 -24.48 23.74
C ALA A 34 45.01 -25.96 23.76
N MET A 35 45.41 -26.43 22.56
CA MET A 35 45.86 -27.77 22.13
C MET A 35 47.09 -28.36 22.86
N PRO A 36 47.43 -29.64 22.56
CA PRO A 36 48.62 -29.86 21.71
C PRO A 36 48.54 -31.00 20.65
N GLU A 37 49.46 -30.90 19.69
CA GLU A 37 49.75 -31.78 18.53
C GLU A 37 50.23 -33.21 18.86
N SER A 38 50.07 -34.16 17.92
CA SER A 38 51.10 -35.17 17.62
C SER A 38 51.04 -35.69 16.18
N ARG A 39 52.21 -36.01 15.64
CA ARG A 39 52.57 -36.28 14.22
C ARG A 39 52.33 -37.72 13.80
N GLY A 40 52.11 -37.94 12.49
CA GLY A 40 52.25 -39.25 11.84
C GLY A 40 52.35 -39.15 10.31
N THR A 41 53.51 -39.50 9.75
CA THR A 41 53.86 -39.48 8.32
C THR A 41 53.78 -40.88 7.71
N ILE A 42 53.16 -41.07 6.53
CA ILE A 42 53.38 -42.26 5.67
C ILE A 42 53.52 -41.84 4.19
N ARG A 43 54.61 -42.28 3.57
CA ARG A 43 54.99 -42.17 2.15
C ARG A 43 54.55 -43.44 1.38
N LYS A 44 54.12 -43.31 0.12
CA LYS A 44 54.23 -44.39 -0.91
C LYS A 44 54.57 -43.82 -2.30
N HIS A 45 55.36 -44.61 -3.03
CA HIS A 45 56.10 -44.36 -4.28
C HIS A 45 55.28 -44.40 -5.59
N LEU A 46 55.76 -43.71 -6.63
CA LEU A 46 55.55 -44.06 -8.05
C LEU A 46 56.87 -43.94 -8.85
N HIS A 47 57.04 -44.81 -9.85
CA HIS A 47 58.23 -45.03 -10.72
C HIS A 47 58.26 -44.12 -11.97
N PRO A 48 59.41 -43.97 -12.68
CA PRO A 48 59.64 -43.04 -13.78
C PRO A 48 59.70 -43.68 -15.20
N ASP A 49 59.61 -42.83 -16.24
CA ASP A 49 60.37 -42.82 -17.52
C ASP A 49 59.55 -42.59 -18.81
N ARG A 50 59.80 -41.43 -19.47
CA ARG A 50 60.26 -41.25 -20.88
C ARG A 50 60.06 -39.79 -21.32
N LEU A 51 61.17 -39.04 -21.40
CA LEU A 51 61.23 -37.66 -21.91
C LEU A 51 61.43 -37.66 -23.45
N VAL A 52 60.59 -36.90 -24.17
CA VAL A 52 60.77 -36.53 -25.59
C VAL A 52 61.56 -35.22 -25.66
N SER A 53 62.52 -35.12 -26.59
CA SER A 53 63.45 -34.00 -26.71
C SER A 53 62.76 -32.64 -26.98
N PRO A 54 63.15 -31.55 -26.28
CA PRO A 54 62.62 -30.19 -26.46
C PRO A 54 62.73 -29.62 -27.88
N ALA A 55 63.62 -30.16 -28.71
CA ALA A 55 63.83 -29.68 -30.08
C ALA A 55 62.65 -29.98 -31.03
N ALA A 56 61.89 -31.05 -30.78
CA ALA A 56 60.74 -31.42 -31.60
C ALA A 56 59.49 -30.56 -31.32
N VAL A 57 59.36 -30.03 -30.09
CA VAL A 57 58.23 -29.19 -29.66
C VAL A 57 58.35 -27.77 -30.22
N MET A 58 59.56 -27.23 -30.31
CA MET A 58 59.83 -25.89 -30.86
C MET A 58 59.66 -25.80 -32.39
N ALA A 59 59.77 -26.91 -33.12
CA ALA A 59 59.56 -26.94 -34.57
C ALA A 59 58.08 -26.97 -34.99
N LEU A 60 57.17 -27.46 -34.14
CA LEU A 60 55.73 -27.44 -34.39
C LEU A 60 55.11 -26.04 -34.15
N LEU A 61 55.64 -25.29 -33.17
CA LEU A 61 55.12 -23.97 -32.79
C LEU A 61 55.45 -22.84 -33.78
N THR A 62 56.48 -23.01 -34.61
CA THR A 62 56.91 -22.00 -35.61
C THR A 62 56.14 -22.09 -36.93
N VAL A 63 55.49 -23.21 -37.23
CA VAL A 63 54.68 -23.39 -38.46
C VAL A 63 53.19 -23.08 -38.23
N LEU A 64 52.69 -23.28 -37.01
CA LEU A 64 51.28 -23.05 -36.65
C LEU A 64 50.93 -21.58 -36.34
N THR A 65 51.92 -20.75 -36.05
CA THR A 65 51.74 -19.33 -35.69
C THR A 65 51.25 -18.41 -36.83
N PRO A 66 51.78 -18.48 -38.08
CA PRO A 66 51.28 -17.63 -39.15
C PRO A 66 49.88 -18.03 -39.63
N VAL A 67 49.53 -19.33 -39.58
CA VAL A 67 48.18 -19.81 -39.97
C VAL A 67 47.12 -19.33 -38.98
N LEU A 68 47.40 -19.40 -37.68
CA LEU A 68 46.51 -18.88 -36.64
C LEU A 68 46.31 -17.35 -36.74
N ALA A 69 47.36 -16.61 -37.08
CA ALA A 69 47.28 -15.17 -37.27
C ALA A 69 46.40 -14.80 -38.49
N VAL A 70 46.52 -15.52 -39.61
CA VAL A 70 45.68 -15.30 -40.80
C VAL A 70 44.21 -15.61 -40.52
N VAL A 71 43.91 -16.69 -39.78
CA VAL A 71 42.53 -17.02 -39.37
C VAL A 71 41.95 -15.95 -38.45
N LEU A 72 42.73 -15.46 -37.48
CA LEU A 72 42.29 -14.39 -36.58
C LEU A 72 42.00 -13.08 -37.34
N CYS A 73 42.88 -12.70 -38.28
CA CYS A 73 42.66 -11.53 -39.14
C CYS A 73 41.42 -11.68 -40.04
N PHE A 74 41.16 -12.88 -40.56
CA PHE A 74 39.97 -13.14 -41.38
C PHE A 74 38.68 -13.05 -40.54
N LEU A 75 38.69 -13.55 -39.31
CA LEU A 75 37.55 -13.45 -38.38
C LEU A 75 37.29 -12.00 -37.95
N ILE A 76 38.33 -11.23 -37.67
CA ILE A 76 38.21 -9.79 -37.35
C ILE A 76 37.69 -9.02 -38.57
N GLY A 77 38.18 -9.33 -39.78
CA GLY A 77 37.67 -8.75 -41.03
C GLY A 77 36.18 -9.04 -41.26
N LEU A 78 35.73 -10.27 -41.03
CA LEU A 78 34.31 -10.65 -41.11
C LEU A 78 33.43 -9.94 -40.07
N MET A 79 33.94 -9.69 -38.86
CA MET A 79 33.22 -8.91 -37.85
C MET A 79 33.11 -7.43 -38.24
N LEU A 80 34.15 -6.85 -38.84
CA LEU A 80 34.13 -5.46 -39.29
C LEU A 80 33.26 -5.25 -40.54
N LEU A 81 33.27 -6.19 -41.50
CA LEU A 81 32.35 -6.15 -42.65
C LEU A 81 30.88 -6.29 -42.20
N ARG A 82 30.59 -7.15 -41.22
CA ARG A 82 29.23 -7.23 -40.61
C ARG A 82 28.84 -6.00 -39.82
N SER A 83 29.80 -5.18 -39.38
CA SER A 83 29.54 -3.91 -38.70
C SER A 83 29.21 -2.79 -39.68
N GLN A 84 29.68 -2.86 -40.93
CA GLN A 84 29.45 -1.82 -41.94
C GLN A 84 28.11 -1.95 -42.69
N ASP A 85 27.49 -3.14 -42.72
CA ASP A 85 26.14 -3.34 -43.27
C ASP A 85 25.00 -2.80 -42.37
N LYS A 86 25.32 -2.19 -41.21
CA LYS A 86 24.33 -1.64 -40.27
C LYS A 86 24.18 -0.12 -40.28
N GLU A 87 24.93 0.61 -41.10
CA GLU A 87 24.78 2.05 -41.26
C GLU A 87 24.37 2.41 -42.68
N THR A 88 23.06 2.47 -42.95
CA THR A 88 22.44 3.38 -43.93
C THR A 88 20.92 3.17 -43.96
N THR A 89 20.18 3.86 -43.09
CA THR A 89 18.94 4.60 -43.39
C THR A 89 18.28 5.10 -42.09
N SER A 90 18.23 6.42 -41.93
CA SER A 90 17.27 7.11 -41.06
C SER A 90 16.16 7.64 -41.96
N PRO A 91 14.88 7.55 -41.56
CA PRO A 91 14.26 8.75 -41.02
C PRO A 91 13.31 8.49 -39.84
N GLY A 92 13.20 9.49 -38.94
CA GLY A 92 12.07 9.64 -38.02
C GLY A 92 12.44 9.45 -36.55
N LYS A 93 12.75 10.56 -35.86
CA LYS A 93 12.76 10.60 -34.39
C LYS A 93 11.34 10.33 -33.87
N THR A 94 11.12 9.11 -33.41
CA THR A 94 10.11 8.78 -32.40
C THR A 94 10.90 8.45 -31.15
N GLU A 95 11.04 9.41 -30.24
CA GLU A 95 11.67 9.17 -28.93
C GLU A 95 10.78 8.21 -28.15
N GLY A 96 11.27 6.98 -27.99
CA GLY A 96 10.65 5.96 -27.18
C GLY A 96 10.60 6.40 -25.73
N ALA A 97 9.41 6.32 -25.13
CA ALA A 97 9.22 6.41 -23.70
C ALA A 97 10.22 5.48 -22.98
N PRO A 98 10.78 5.90 -21.82
CA PRO A 98 11.60 5.01 -21.02
C PRO A 98 10.73 3.80 -20.66
N LYS A 99 11.29 2.58 -20.77
CA LYS A 99 10.65 1.37 -20.23
C LYS A 99 10.30 1.67 -18.78
N ALA A 100 9.01 1.87 -18.51
CA ALA A 100 8.51 1.96 -17.15
C ALA A 100 8.92 0.66 -16.45
N ASP A 101 9.63 0.78 -15.33
CA ASP A 101 9.82 -0.33 -14.41
C ASP A 101 8.43 -0.89 -14.08
N PHE A 102 8.05 -2.02 -14.69
CA PHE A 102 6.77 -2.64 -14.45
C PHE A 102 6.77 -3.16 -13.01
N ARG A 103 6.20 -2.36 -12.10
CA ARG A 103 5.94 -2.73 -10.71
C ARG A 103 4.54 -3.32 -10.68
N PRO A 104 4.39 -4.66 -10.58
CA PRO A 104 3.09 -5.30 -10.73
C PRO A 104 2.08 -4.90 -9.62
N TRP A 105 2.59 -4.31 -8.53
CA TRP A 105 1.85 -3.83 -7.36
C TRP A 105 1.49 -2.35 -7.36
N VAL A 106 1.91 -1.58 -8.36
CA VAL A 106 1.50 -0.17 -8.49
C VAL A 106 0.25 -0.12 -9.34
N ASP A 107 -0.84 0.37 -8.75
CA ASP A 107 -2.04 0.67 -9.51
C ASP A 107 -1.74 1.79 -10.51
N GLN A 108 -1.79 1.47 -11.79
CA GLN A 108 -1.56 2.45 -12.85
C GLN A 108 -2.64 3.54 -12.83
N ASP A 109 -3.84 3.21 -12.33
CA ASP A 109 -4.93 4.18 -12.16
C ASP A 109 -4.64 5.17 -11.03
N LEU A 110 -3.79 4.83 -10.06
CA LEU A 110 -3.44 5.70 -8.93
C LEU A 110 -2.16 6.49 -9.14
N GLN A 111 -1.40 6.25 -10.23
CA GLN A 111 -0.20 7.04 -10.52
C GLN A 111 -0.56 8.53 -10.52
N ASP A 112 0.10 9.24 -9.62
CA ASP A 112 -0.08 10.67 -9.44
C ASP A 112 0.57 11.39 -10.62
N ASP A 113 -0.27 11.89 -11.51
CA ASP A 113 0.11 12.75 -12.63
C ASP A 113 0.52 14.16 -12.16
N THR A 114 0.47 14.43 -10.85
CA THR A 114 1.00 15.67 -10.26
C THR A 114 2.49 15.60 -9.88
N GLU A 115 3.17 14.46 -10.07
CA GLU A 115 4.63 14.48 -10.12
C GLU A 115 5.06 15.34 -11.32
N ILE A 116 5.53 16.54 -11.01
CA ILE A 116 6.17 17.48 -11.93
C ILE A 116 7.34 16.73 -12.60
N LYS A 117 7.06 16.03 -13.70
CA LYS A 117 8.10 15.55 -14.60
C LYS A 117 8.77 16.80 -15.13
N GLY A 118 10.06 16.96 -14.80
CA GLY A 118 10.91 18.09 -15.16
C GLY A 118 11.09 18.28 -16.67
N LYS A 119 10.00 18.63 -17.35
CA LYS A 119 9.96 19.32 -18.61
C LYS A 119 9.08 20.53 -18.37
N GLU A 120 9.74 21.63 -18.05
CA GLU A 120 9.24 22.97 -18.33
C GLU A 120 9.07 23.10 -19.85
N GLU A 121 8.02 22.50 -20.40
CA GLU A 121 7.45 22.96 -21.65
C GLU A 121 6.19 23.71 -21.27
N ALA A 122 6.28 25.02 -21.45
CA ALA A 122 5.27 26.02 -21.18
C ALA A 122 3.87 25.57 -21.65
N ASP A 123 3.04 25.13 -20.71
CA ASP A 123 1.59 25.16 -20.85
C ASP A 123 1.09 26.21 -19.85
N GLY A 124 0.96 27.43 -20.37
CA GLY A 124 0.54 28.61 -19.64
C GLY A 124 -0.96 28.60 -19.41
N ASP A 125 -1.41 27.86 -18.40
CA ASP A 125 -2.81 27.89 -17.94
C ASP A 125 -2.89 27.85 -16.40
N TRP A 126 -1.92 28.46 -15.73
CA TRP A 126 -2.01 28.75 -14.31
C TRP A 126 -2.74 30.08 -14.17
N VAL A 127 -4.00 30.01 -13.78
CA VAL A 127 -4.71 31.20 -13.33
C VAL A 127 -4.21 31.45 -11.92
N GLU A 128 -3.27 32.39 -11.79
CA GLU A 128 -3.20 33.21 -10.60
C GLU A 128 -4.60 33.81 -10.45
N SER A 129 -5.35 33.35 -9.46
CA SER A 129 -6.63 33.98 -9.12
C SER A 129 -6.32 35.44 -8.79
N ASN A 130 -6.47 36.32 -9.77
CA ASN A 130 -6.26 37.76 -9.66
C ASN A 130 -7.28 38.45 -8.73
N GLU A 131 -8.11 37.67 -8.07
CA GLU A 131 -8.91 38.08 -6.93
C GLU A 131 -8.31 37.36 -5.72
N GLU A 132 -7.41 38.03 -5.00
CA GLU A 132 -7.10 37.68 -3.62
C GLU A 132 -8.41 37.80 -2.85
N GLU A 133 -9.21 36.73 -2.85
CA GLU A 133 -10.42 36.64 -2.05
C GLU A 133 -9.96 36.72 -0.59
N GLU A 134 -10.06 37.91 0.01
CA GLU A 134 -9.58 38.16 1.36
C GLU A 134 -10.53 37.44 2.34
N ILE A 135 -10.16 36.20 2.68
CA ILE A 135 -10.94 35.38 3.61
C ILE A 135 -10.70 35.91 5.04
N PRO A 136 -11.74 36.31 5.79
CA PRO A 136 -11.57 36.79 7.16
C PRO A 136 -11.04 35.70 8.09
N HIS A 137 -10.03 36.01 8.89
CA HIS A 137 -9.59 35.15 9.97
C HIS A 137 -10.48 35.35 11.21
N VAL A 138 -11.02 34.26 11.73
CA VAL A 138 -11.90 34.27 12.92
C VAL A 138 -11.20 33.61 14.12
N PRO A 139 -11.49 34.04 15.37
CA PRO A 139 -10.95 33.38 16.56
C PRO A 139 -11.35 31.90 16.65
N HIS A 140 -10.38 31.01 16.82
CA HIS A 140 -10.63 29.59 17.05
C HIS A 140 -10.96 29.33 18.53
N SER A 141 -12.02 28.56 18.79
CA SER A 141 -12.38 28.09 20.13
C SER A 141 -12.60 26.58 20.08
N ALA A 142 -11.83 25.85 20.89
CA ALA A 142 -11.98 24.42 21.10
C ALA A 142 -12.19 24.12 22.58
N PRO A 143 -12.94 23.07 22.93
CA PRO A 143 -13.08 22.64 24.31
C PRO A 143 -11.72 22.16 24.85
N GLY A 144 -11.22 22.83 25.89
CA GLY A 144 -10.11 22.33 26.70
C GLY A 144 -10.61 21.29 27.70
N TYR A 145 -9.87 20.20 27.88
CA TYR A 145 -10.18 19.16 28.86
C TYR A 145 -9.11 19.12 29.95
N PRO A 146 -9.46 18.83 31.23
CA PRO A 146 -8.47 18.49 32.25
C PRO A 146 -7.67 17.24 31.86
N GLU A 147 -6.41 17.15 32.28
CA GLU A 147 -5.50 16.05 31.92
C GLU A 147 -6.08 14.66 32.20
N GLY A 148 -6.74 14.47 33.35
CA GLY A 148 -7.40 13.20 33.69
C GLY A 148 -8.44 12.78 32.65
N THR A 149 -9.25 13.74 32.18
CA THR A 149 -10.27 13.51 31.14
C THR A 149 -9.61 13.25 29.77
N MET A 150 -8.49 13.90 29.46
CA MET A 150 -7.74 13.62 28.23
C MET A 150 -7.21 12.18 28.21
N LEU A 151 -6.65 11.71 29.32
CA LEU A 151 -6.14 10.34 29.46
C LEU A 151 -7.25 9.29 29.32
N GLU A 152 -8.40 9.51 29.96
CA GLU A 152 -9.55 8.61 29.85
C GLU A 152 -10.07 8.54 28.41
N ARG A 153 -10.38 9.70 27.81
CA ARG A 153 -10.93 9.77 26.45
C ARG A 153 -10.00 9.16 25.40
N SER A 154 -8.69 9.43 25.51
CA SER A 154 -7.71 8.86 24.57
C SER A 154 -7.61 7.34 24.69
N LYS A 155 -7.66 6.79 25.91
CA LYS A 155 -7.67 5.34 26.15
C LYS A 155 -8.94 4.68 25.63
N ASP A 156 -10.09 5.30 25.84
CA ASP A 156 -11.38 4.78 25.37
C ASP A 156 -11.45 4.78 23.84
N PHE A 157 -11.02 5.88 23.22
CA PHE A 157 -10.99 5.97 21.76
C PHE A 157 -10.00 4.97 21.15
N TYR A 158 -8.81 4.80 21.75
CA TYR A 158 -7.89 3.74 21.35
C TYR A 158 -8.54 2.36 21.46
N THR A 159 -9.22 2.06 22.57
CA THR A 159 -9.88 0.78 22.80
C THR A 159 -10.96 0.51 21.74
N LEU A 160 -11.80 1.50 21.44
CA LEU A 160 -12.82 1.43 20.39
C LEU A 160 -12.19 1.16 19.01
N MET A 161 -11.18 1.96 18.64
CA MET A 161 -10.54 1.83 17.33
C MET A 161 -9.72 0.54 17.20
N ASN A 162 -9.21 0.01 18.31
CA ASN A 162 -8.49 -1.25 18.33
C ASN A 162 -9.43 -2.45 18.08
N GLN A 163 -10.73 -2.33 18.39
CA GLN A 163 -11.72 -3.37 18.04
C GLN A 163 -12.00 -3.46 16.54
N ARG A 164 -11.74 -2.39 15.77
CA ARG A 164 -11.96 -2.39 14.32
C ARG A 164 -11.14 -3.47 13.64
N ARG A 165 -11.81 -4.34 12.89
CA ARG A 165 -11.22 -5.31 11.96
C ARG A 165 -11.79 -5.08 10.56
N SER A 166 -11.05 -5.47 9.54
CA SER A 166 -11.58 -5.49 8.17
C SER A 166 -12.41 -6.75 7.97
N VAL A 167 -13.71 -6.61 7.78
CA VAL A 167 -14.68 -7.72 7.71
C VAL A 167 -15.10 -7.93 6.27
N ARG A 168 -15.01 -9.18 5.80
CA ARG A 168 -15.34 -9.58 4.41
C ARG A 168 -16.66 -10.33 4.28
N PHE A 169 -17.32 -10.63 5.40
CA PHE A 169 -18.62 -11.28 5.47
C PHE A 169 -19.60 -10.31 6.10
N ILE A 170 -20.46 -9.72 5.28
CA ILE A 170 -21.35 -8.60 5.66
C ILE A 170 -22.79 -9.11 5.58
N SER A 171 -23.62 -8.67 6.53
CA SER A 171 -25.05 -8.97 6.58
C SER A 171 -25.83 -8.12 5.56
N PRO A 172 -26.89 -8.66 4.93
CA PRO A 172 -27.80 -7.87 4.09
C PRO A 172 -28.79 -7.01 4.89
N GLU A 173 -28.73 -7.06 6.23
CA GLU A 173 -29.59 -6.28 7.11
C GLU A 173 -29.50 -4.78 6.79
N PRO A 174 -30.65 -4.08 6.63
CA PRO A 174 -30.65 -2.68 6.24
C PRO A 174 -30.02 -1.80 7.31
N VAL A 175 -29.25 -0.81 6.85
CA VAL A 175 -28.68 0.24 7.70
C VAL A 175 -29.45 1.54 7.44
N PRO A 176 -29.81 2.33 8.47
CA PRO A 176 -30.45 3.63 8.26
C PRO A 176 -29.57 4.55 7.42
N ARG A 177 -30.11 5.10 6.33
CA ARG A 177 -29.39 5.99 5.41
C ARG A 177 -28.73 7.18 6.12
N GLU A 178 -29.39 7.72 7.14
CA GLU A 178 -28.87 8.84 7.93
C GLU A 178 -27.55 8.50 8.63
N VAL A 179 -27.36 7.26 9.07
CA VAL A 179 -26.09 6.79 9.66
C VAL A 179 -24.97 6.86 8.62
N ILE A 180 -25.24 6.46 7.37
CA ILE A 180 -24.28 6.55 6.27
C ILE A 180 -23.97 8.02 5.93
N ASN A 181 -24.99 8.87 5.89
CA ASN A 181 -24.82 10.31 5.65
C ASN A 181 -23.93 10.95 6.73
N ASN A 182 -24.19 10.65 8.01
CA ASN A 182 -23.41 11.19 9.12
C ASN A 182 -21.95 10.70 9.11
N ALA A 183 -21.72 9.45 8.72
CA ALA A 183 -20.36 8.93 8.54
C ALA A 183 -19.61 9.66 7.41
N ILE A 184 -20.29 9.96 6.30
CA ILE A 184 -19.72 10.73 5.17
C ILE A 184 -19.51 12.20 5.54
N LEU A 185 -20.44 12.83 6.27
CA LEU A 185 -20.25 14.19 6.80
C LEU A 185 -19.01 14.25 7.70
N THR A 186 -18.81 13.24 8.55
CA THR A 186 -17.60 13.11 9.38
C THR A 186 -16.34 12.96 8.51
N ALA A 187 -16.41 12.21 7.42
CA ALA A 187 -15.29 12.11 6.47
C ALA A 187 -14.97 13.45 5.81
N GLY A 188 -16.01 14.24 5.47
CA GLY A 188 -15.88 15.57 4.88
C GLY A 188 -15.24 16.62 5.79
N THR A 189 -15.08 16.36 7.09
CA THR A 189 -14.36 17.27 8.00
C THR A 189 -12.84 17.10 7.94
N ALA A 190 -12.32 16.29 7.03
CA ALA A 190 -10.89 16.09 6.89
C ALA A 190 -10.16 17.38 6.46
N PRO A 191 -8.88 17.55 6.83
CA PRO A 191 -8.05 18.57 6.21
C PRO A 191 -7.80 18.23 4.74
N SER A 192 -7.58 19.26 3.92
CA SER A 192 -7.19 19.11 2.51
C SER A 192 -6.21 20.22 2.11
N GLY A 193 -5.31 19.89 1.18
CA GLY A 193 -4.35 20.87 0.65
C GLY A 193 -5.07 22.08 0.06
N ALA A 194 -4.75 23.28 0.55
CA ALA A 194 -5.38 24.54 0.16
C ALA A 194 -6.93 24.53 0.25
N HIS A 195 -7.49 23.79 1.21
CA HIS A 195 -8.95 23.66 1.41
C HIS A 195 -9.70 23.33 0.12
N THR A 196 -9.19 22.34 -0.62
CA THR A 196 -9.75 21.92 -1.93
C THR A 196 -10.84 20.86 -1.81
N GLU A 197 -10.93 20.17 -0.67
CA GLU A 197 -11.92 19.11 -0.40
C GLU A 197 -12.10 18.12 -1.56
N PRO A 198 -11.01 17.51 -2.07
CA PRO A 198 -10.98 16.89 -3.40
C PRO A 198 -11.55 15.46 -3.40
N TRP A 199 -12.68 15.25 -2.75
CA TRP A 199 -13.31 13.94 -2.55
C TRP A 199 -14.73 13.88 -3.11
N THR A 200 -15.11 12.70 -3.57
CA THR A 200 -16.49 12.38 -3.88
C THR A 200 -16.83 11.00 -3.32
N PHE A 201 -17.88 10.93 -2.51
CA PHE A 201 -18.38 9.69 -1.94
C PHE A 201 -19.61 9.22 -2.73
N VAL A 202 -19.42 8.24 -3.60
CA VAL A 202 -20.52 7.63 -4.36
C VAL A 202 -21.12 6.50 -3.55
N VAL A 203 -22.34 6.71 -3.04
CA VAL A 203 -23.09 5.73 -2.24
C VAL A 203 -24.03 4.94 -3.14
N VAL A 204 -23.84 3.62 -3.21
CA VAL A 204 -24.63 2.72 -4.03
C VAL A 204 -25.39 1.75 -3.14
N SER A 205 -26.73 1.74 -3.26
CA SER A 205 -27.62 0.75 -2.60
C SER A 205 -28.49 -0.02 -3.61
N ASP A 206 -28.57 0.45 -4.85
CA ASP A 206 -29.30 -0.24 -5.92
C ASP A 206 -28.67 -1.60 -6.23
N LEU A 207 -29.47 -2.66 -6.18
CA LEU A 207 -29.00 -4.03 -6.35
C LEU A 207 -28.41 -4.28 -7.74
N GLY A 208 -29.02 -3.71 -8.79
CA GLY A 208 -28.54 -3.85 -10.17
C GLY A 208 -27.15 -3.24 -10.34
N THR A 209 -26.98 -2.01 -9.86
CA THR A 209 -25.71 -1.29 -9.89
C THR A 209 -24.64 -2.00 -9.06
N LYS A 210 -24.97 -2.47 -7.85
CA LYS A 210 -24.03 -3.26 -7.01
C LYS A 210 -23.56 -4.53 -7.72
N HIS A 211 -24.47 -5.24 -8.38
CA HIS A 211 -24.12 -6.45 -9.12
C HIS A 211 -23.22 -6.16 -10.32
N GLN A 212 -23.46 -5.06 -11.05
CA GLN A 212 -22.56 -4.62 -12.12
C GLN A 212 -21.16 -4.28 -11.59
N ILE A 213 -21.07 -3.58 -10.45
CA ILE A 213 -19.79 -3.30 -9.78
C ILE A 213 -19.09 -4.60 -9.43
N ARG A 214 -19.81 -5.57 -8.83
CA ARG A 214 -19.25 -6.86 -8.47
C ARG A 214 -18.64 -7.55 -9.68
N ARG A 215 -19.37 -7.64 -10.79
CA ARG A 215 -18.89 -8.28 -12.02
C ARG A 215 -17.60 -7.67 -12.52
N ILE A 216 -17.52 -6.34 -12.62
CA ILE A 216 -16.30 -5.63 -13.03
C ILE A 216 -15.13 -5.99 -12.09
N VAL A 217 -15.36 -5.94 -10.78
CA VAL A 217 -14.32 -6.22 -9.78
C VAL A 217 -13.86 -7.67 -9.82
N GLU A 218 -14.76 -8.65 -9.91
CA GLU A 218 -14.41 -10.07 -9.95
C GLU A 218 -13.67 -10.44 -11.25
N GLU A 219 -14.09 -9.88 -12.40
CA GLU A 219 -13.43 -10.08 -13.70
C GLU A 219 -11.97 -9.57 -13.67
N GLU A 220 -11.73 -8.35 -13.18
CA GLU A 220 -10.37 -7.80 -13.08
C GLU A 220 -9.53 -8.46 -11.98
N GLU A 221 -10.13 -8.80 -10.84
CA GLU A 221 -9.44 -9.51 -9.76
C GLU A 221 -9.01 -10.92 -10.19
N GLU A 222 -9.80 -11.62 -11.01
CA GLU A 222 -9.36 -12.91 -11.55
C GLU A 222 -8.08 -12.76 -12.40
N VAL A 223 -8.01 -11.73 -13.24
CA VAL A 223 -6.81 -11.41 -14.02
C VAL A 223 -5.67 -10.99 -13.09
N ASN A 224 -5.95 -10.22 -12.05
CA ASN A 224 -4.94 -9.80 -11.07
C ASN A 224 -4.30 -10.99 -10.37
N TYR A 225 -5.11 -11.91 -9.83
CA TYR A 225 -4.61 -13.10 -9.13
C TYR A 225 -3.86 -14.06 -10.06
N ARG A 226 -4.31 -14.21 -11.32
CA ARG A 226 -3.70 -15.17 -12.26
C ARG A 226 -2.45 -14.64 -12.95
N GLN A 227 -2.33 -13.32 -13.15
CA GLN A 227 -1.33 -12.77 -14.07
C GLN A 227 -0.61 -11.53 -13.53
N ARG A 228 -1.33 -10.56 -12.92
CA ARG A 228 -0.74 -9.24 -12.64
C ARG A 228 -0.05 -9.15 -11.29
N MET A 229 -0.56 -9.78 -10.23
CA MET A 229 -0.01 -9.62 -8.88
C MET A 229 1.34 -10.33 -8.68
N GLY A 230 1.60 -11.39 -9.45
CA GLY A 230 2.78 -12.25 -9.32
C GLY A 230 2.80 -13.10 -8.04
N ASP A 231 3.68 -14.11 -8.00
CA ASP A 231 3.68 -15.14 -6.95
C ASP A 231 3.89 -14.59 -5.55
N LYS A 232 4.77 -13.59 -5.40
CA LYS A 232 5.09 -12.98 -4.10
C LYS A 232 3.85 -12.36 -3.46
N TRP A 233 3.13 -11.52 -4.21
CA TRP A 233 1.97 -10.83 -3.68
C TRP A 233 0.82 -11.81 -3.39
N VAL A 234 0.59 -12.78 -4.28
CA VAL A 234 -0.40 -13.85 -4.04
C VAL A 234 -0.07 -14.62 -2.76
N ASN A 235 1.20 -14.94 -2.52
CA ASN A 235 1.63 -15.61 -1.29
C ASN A 235 1.43 -14.73 -0.04
N ASP A 236 1.70 -13.43 -0.11
CA ASP A 236 1.47 -12.49 0.99
C ASP A 236 -0.03 -12.38 1.38
N LEU A 237 -0.93 -12.59 0.41
CA LEU A 237 -2.39 -12.60 0.59
C LEU A 237 -2.94 -13.93 1.14
N SER A 238 -2.19 -15.03 1.03
CA SER A 238 -2.66 -16.37 1.43
C SER A 238 -3.21 -16.43 2.87
N LYS A 239 -2.55 -15.74 3.81
CA LYS A 239 -2.97 -15.61 5.22
C LYS A 239 -4.32 -14.91 5.41
N LEU A 240 -4.75 -14.11 4.43
CA LEU A 240 -6.04 -13.42 4.43
C LEU A 240 -7.15 -14.27 3.82
N ARG A 241 -6.81 -15.39 3.15
CA ARG A 241 -7.74 -16.28 2.45
C ARG A 241 -8.66 -15.54 1.46
N THR A 242 -8.12 -14.50 0.81
CA THR A 242 -8.82 -13.75 -0.21
C THR A 242 -8.68 -14.43 -1.57
N ASN A 243 -9.72 -14.31 -2.39
CA ASN A 243 -9.73 -14.72 -3.79
C ASN A 243 -10.41 -13.62 -4.62
N TRP A 244 -10.68 -13.90 -5.90
CA TRP A 244 -11.37 -12.97 -6.80
C TRP A 244 -12.88 -12.88 -6.55
N ILE A 245 -13.50 -13.80 -5.80
CA ILE A 245 -14.93 -13.79 -5.51
C ILE A 245 -15.23 -12.76 -4.39
N LYS A 246 -16.09 -11.80 -4.67
CA LYS A 246 -16.39 -10.66 -3.80
C LYS A 246 -17.89 -10.57 -3.49
N GLU A 247 -18.45 -11.64 -2.91
CA GLU A 247 -19.87 -11.75 -2.59
C GLU A 247 -20.42 -10.56 -1.77
N TYR A 248 -19.62 -10.01 -0.88
CA TYR A 248 -19.97 -8.83 -0.08
C TYR A 248 -20.36 -7.60 -0.92
N LEU A 249 -19.98 -7.53 -2.20
CA LEU A 249 -20.39 -6.44 -3.11
C LEU A 249 -21.88 -6.50 -3.47
N ASP A 250 -22.48 -7.70 -3.49
CA ASP A 250 -23.93 -7.85 -3.64
C ASP A 250 -24.65 -7.77 -2.30
N VAL A 251 -24.08 -8.41 -1.26
CA VAL A 251 -24.76 -8.61 0.03
C VAL A 251 -24.83 -7.33 0.86
N ALA A 252 -23.75 -6.53 0.92
CA ALA A 252 -23.72 -5.34 1.77
C ALA A 252 -24.83 -4.34 1.39
N PRO A 253 -25.57 -3.75 2.35
CA PRO A 253 -26.66 -2.82 2.05
C PRO A 253 -26.17 -1.55 1.33
N TYR A 254 -24.92 -1.14 1.57
CA TYR A 254 -24.30 -0.02 0.88
C TYR A 254 -22.89 -0.36 0.37
N LEU A 255 -22.56 0.15 -0.81
CA LEU A 255 -21.16 0.33 -1.24
C LEU A 255 -20.87 1.83 -1.22
N ILE A 256 -19.73 2.23 -0.66
CA ILE A 256 -19.20 3.59 -0.72
C ILE A 256 -17.95 3.54 -1.58
N LEU A 257 -18.01 4.12 -2.78
CA LEU A 257 -16.86 4.30 -3.64
C LEU A 257 -16.33 5.71 -3.44
N VAL A 258 -15.08 5.81 -2.99
CA VAL A 258 -14.42 7.09 -2.72
C VAL A 258 -13.54 7.44 -3.90
N PHE A 259 -13.89 8.52 -4.59
CA PHE A 259 -13.12 9.07 -5.69
C PHE A 259 -12.29 10.26 -5.21
N LYS A 260 -11.03 10.31 -5.64
CA LYS A 260 -10.20 11.52 -5.57
C LYS A 260 -10.44 12.37 -6.82
N GLN A 261 -10.64 13.67 -6.62
CA GLN A 261 -10.69 14.65 -7.71
C GLN A 261 -9.24 15.10 -7.98
N THR A 262 -8.68 14.74 -9.13
CA THR A 262 -7.29 15.09 -9.49
C THR A 262 -7.12 16.60 -9.72
N TYR A 263 -8.20 17.26 -10.12
CA TYR A 263 -8.33 18.71 -10.20
C TYR A 263 -9.81 19.10 -10.13
N GLY A 264 -10.07 20.36 -9.79
CA GLY A 264 -11.39 20.98 -9.79
C GLY A 264 -11.61 21.82 -11.05
N ILE A 265 -12.86 22.25 -11.25
CA ILE A 265 -13.24 23.19 -12.31
C ILE A 265 -13.94 24.36 -11.62
N LEU A 266 -13.42 25.57 -11.83
CA LEU A 266 -13.98 26.81 -11.29
C LEU A 266 -15.27 27.21 -12.06
N PRO A 267 -16.11 28.10 -11.50
CA PRO A 267 -17.33 28.55 -12.18
C PRO A 267 -17.10 29.18 -13.57
N ASN A 268 -15.92 29.75 -13.80
CA ASN A 268 -15.51 30.32 -15.09
C ASN A 268 -15.00 29.25 -16.09
N GLY A 269 -14.96 27.97 -15.70
CA GLY A 269 -14.52 26.85 -16.53
C GLY A 269 -13.03 26.51 -16.42
N GLU A 270 -12.25 27.31 -15.68
CA GLU A 270 -10.81 27.11 -15.52
C GLU A 270 -10.48 25.97 -14.55
N LYS A 271 -9.29 25.39 -14.71
CA LYS A 271 -8.81 24.29 -13.90
C LYS A 271 -8.31 24.79 -12.53
N ARG A 272 -8.84 24.24 -11.44
CA ARG A 272 -8.32 24.44 -10.08
C ARG A 272 -7.44 23.26 -9.67
N THR A 273 -6.23 23.55 -9.23
CA THR A 273 -5.30 22.51 -8.76
C THR A 273 -5.70 21.98 -7.39
N HIS A 274 -5.72 20.64 -7.26
CA HIS A 274 -5.94 19.96 -5.99
C HIS A 274 -4.62 19.39 -5.46
N TYR A 275 -3.94 20.17 -4.62
CA TYR A 275 -2.67 19.80 -4.02
C TYR A 275 -2.81 18.61 -3.07
N TYR A 276 -1.93 17.63 -3.21
CA TYR A 276 -1.90 16.43 -2.34
C TYR A 276 -3.27 15.73 -2.25
N ASN A 277 -4.00 15.67 -3.37
CA ASN A 277 -5.38 15.15 -3.40
C ASN A 277 -5.47 13.72 -2.84
N GLU A 278 -4.57 12.82 -3.22
CA GLU A 278 -4.58 11.43 -2.75
C GLU A 278 -4.39 11.32 -1.24
N ILE A 279 -3.47 12.10 -0.67
CA ILE A 279 -3.23 12.15 0.78
C ILE A 279 -4.48 12.71 1.48
N SER A 280 -5.04 13.81 0.96
CA SER A 280 -6.24 14.45 1.52
C SER A 280 -7.43 13.49 1.56
N VAL A 281 -7.70 12.80 0.45
CA VAL A 281 -8.79 11.82 0.37
C VAL A 281 -8.51 10.59 1.24
N SER A 282 -7.24 10.17 1.37
CA SER A 282 -6.87 9.06 2.26
C SER A 282 -7.08 9.38 3.75
N ILE A 283 -6.79 10.61 4.17
CA ILE A 283 -7.10 11.10 5.53
C ILE A 283 -8.62 11.09 5.76
N SER A 284 -9.38 11.58 4.78
CA SER A 284 -10.84 11.56 4.81
C SER A 284 -11.41 10.14 4.94
N CYS A 285 -10.84 9.17 4.22
CA CYS A 285 -11.18 7.76 4.39
C CYS A 285 -10.85 7.23 5.79
N GLY A 286 -9.76 7.70 6.43
CA GLY A 286 -9.43 7.37 7.81
C GLY A 286 -10.53 7.81 8.78
N LEU A 287 -11.04 9.04 8.61
CA LEU A 287 -12.18 9.55 9.39
C LEU A 287 -13.47 8.76 9.11
N LEU A 288 -13.72 8.39 7.85
CA LEU A 288 -14.86 7.54 7.49
C LEU A 288 -14.80 6.18 8.20
N LEU A 289 -13.64 5.53 8.22
CA LEU A 289 -13.45 4.24 8.91
C LEU A 289 -13.65 4.37 10.42
N ALA A 290 -13.22 5.47 11.03
CA ALA A 290 -13.47 5.75 12.45
C ALA A 290 -14.95 6.00 12.73
N ALA A 291 -15.63 6.76 11.88
CA ALA A 291 -17.06 7.02 12.00
C ALA A 291 -17.89 5.73 11.90
N LEU A 292 -17.58 4.85 10.94
CA LEU A 292 -18.23 3.55 10.80
C LEU A 292 -18.04 2.66 12.03
N GLN A 293 -16.80 2.58 12.55
CA GLN A 293 -16.52 1.83 13.78
C GLN A 293 -17.30 2.39 14.98
N ASN A 294 -17.39 3.71 15.10
CA ASN A 294 -18.07 4.39 16.20
C ASN A 294 -19.58 4.08 16.24
N VAL A 295 -20.21 3.90 15.08
CA VAL A 295 -21.65 3.59 14.98
C VAL A 295 -21.95 2.09 14.92
N GLY A 296 -20.94 1.23 15.10
CA GLY A 296 -21.11 -0.22 15.14
C GLY A 296 -21.24 -0.90 13.78
N LEU A 297 -20.83 -0.24 12.69
CA LEU A 297 -20.78 -0.82 11.36
C LEU A 297 -19.39 -1.35 11.03
N VAL A 298 -19.34 -2.29 10.08
CA VAL A 298 -18.08 -2.88 9.60
C VAL A 298 -17.90 -2.66 8.10
N THR A 299 -16.65 -2.72 7.67
CA THR A 299 -16.28 -2.67 6.26
C THR A 299 -14.92 -3.37 6.05
N VAL A 300 -14.52 -3.51 4.80
CA VAL A 300 -13.16 -3.84 4.40
C VAL A 300 -12.70 -2.80 3.38
N THR A 301 -11.57 -2.16 3.65
CA THR A 301 -10.93 -1.29 2.65
C THR A 301 -10.46 -2.14 1.48
N THR A 302 -10.99 -1.87 0.28
CA THR A 302 -10.57 -2.52 -0.95
C THR A 302 -10.09 -1.47 -1.96
N THR A 303 -9.05 -1.82 -2.69
CA THR A 303 -8.48 -1.06 -3.80
C THR A 303 -8.56 -1.96 -5.04
N PRO A 304 -9.70 -2.00 -5.74
CA PRO A 304 -9.91 -2.90 -6.86
C PRO A 304 -9.04 -2.47 -8.05
N LEU A 305 -7.81 -2.98 -8.04
CA LEU A 305 -6.74 -2.68 -8.98
C LEU A 305 -7.22 -2.81 -10.43
N ASN A 306 -6.98 -1.79 -11.26
CA ASN A 306 -7.40 -1.67 -12.67
C ASN A 306 -8.92 -1.59 -12.92
N CYS A 307 -9.76 -1.49 -11.87
CA CYS A 307 -11.20 -1.33 -12.04
C CYS A 307 -11.63 0.14 -12.16
N GLY A 308 -10.73 1.09 -11.88
CA GLY A 308 -11.04 2.51 -11.75
C GLY A 308 -11.79 3.08 -12.96
N PRO A 309 -11.26 2.94 -14.19
CA PRO A 309 -11.90 3.46 -15.40
C PRO A 309 -13.30 2.91 -15.65
N GLN A 310 -13.50 1.58 -15.50
CA GLN A 310 -14.79 0.95 -15.75
C GLN A 310 -15.82 1.37 -14.70
N LEU A 311 -15.43 1.40 -13.41
CA LEU A 311 -16.32 1.83 -12.33
C LEU A 311 -16.67 3.31 -12.43
N ARG A 312 -15.73 4.16 -12.84
CA ARG A 312 -15.95 5.59 -13.12
C ARG A 312 -17.02 5.78 -14.21
N LEU A 313 -16.90 5.05 -15.32
CA LEU A 313 -17.86 5.11 -16.42
C LEU A 313 -19.24 4.58 -16.01
N LEU A 314 -19.30 3.43 -15.33
CA LEU A 314 -20.54 2.85 -14.81
C LEU A 314 -21.30 3.84 -13.93
N LEU A 315 -20.58 4.51 -13.03
CA LEU A 315 -21.13 5.47 -12.06
C LEU A 315 -21.25 6.90 -12.62
N LYS A 316 -21.00 7.08 -13.92
CA LYS A 316 -21.11 8.37 -14.62
C LYS A 316 -20.30 9.48 -13.94
N ARG A 317 -19.11 9.14 -13.44
CA ARG A 317 -18.20 10.10 -12.81
C ARG A 317 -17.33 10.80 -13.86
N PRO A 318 -17.01 12.10 -13.66
CA PRO A 318 -16.21 12.86 -14.61
C PRO A 318 -14.81 12.28 -14.75
N ALA A 319 -14.11 12.59 -15.84
CA ALA A 319 -12.74 12.15 -16.07
C ALA A 319 -11.74 12.71 -15.04
N THR A 320 -12.12 13.77 -14.32
CA THR A 320 -11.36 14.40 -13.24
C THR A 320 -11.35 13.56 -11.95
N GLU A 321 -12.16 12.50 -11.87
CA GLU A 321 -12.28 11.66 -10.69
C GLU A 321 -11.66 10.28 -10.93
N LYS A 322 -10.75 9.89 -10.03
CA LYS A 322 -10.12 8.56 -10.01
C LYS A 322 -10.57 7.81 -8.76
N LEU A 323 -10.94 6.54 -8.90
CA LEU A 323 -11.35 5.70 -7.77
C LEU A 323 -10.15 5.48 -6.85
N LEU A 324 -10.30 5.75 -5.55
CA LEU A 324 -9.28 5.49 -4.54
C LEU A 324 -9.61 4.26 -3.70
N MET A 325 -10.84 4.15 -3.21
CA MET A 325 -11.27 3.04 -2.35
C MET A 325 -12.71 2.62 -2.66
N LEU A 326 -12.98 1.33 -2.48
CA LEU A 326 -14.33 0.77 -2.44
C LEU A 326 -14.56 0.13 -1.06
N LEU A 327 -15.61 0.60 -0.37
CA LEU A 327 -15.99 0.16 0.97
C LEU A 327 -17.39 -0.47 0.94
N PRO A 328 -17.52 -1.80 1.08
CA PRO A 328 -18.81 -2.42 1.36
C PRO A 328 -19.16 -2.20 2.84
N VAL A 329 -20.33 -1.65 3.15
CA VAL A 329 -20.70 -1.20 4.50
C VAL A 329 -21.99 -1.88 4.95
N GLY A 330 -21.98 -2.41 6.17
CA GLY A 330 -23.13 -3.04 6.81
C GLY A 330 -22.79 -3.60 8.18
N TYR A 331 -23.69 -4.40 8.74
CA TYR A 331 -23.40 -5.21 9.92
C TYR A 331 -22.53 -6.42 9.55
N PRO A 332 -21.72 -6.96 10.47
CA PRO A 332 -21.05 -8.24 10.21
C PRO A 332 -22.08 -9.37 10.08
N ALA A 333 -21.83 -10.33 9.19
CA ALA A 333 -22.60 -11.58 9.18
C ALA A 333 -22.45 -12.31 10.52
N ARG A 334 -23.45 -13.12 10.91
CA ARG A 334 -23.45 -13.84 12.22
C ARG A 334 -22.26 -14.78 12.39
N ASP A 335 -21.77 -15.33 11.29
CA ASP A 335 -20.65 -16.25 11.19
C ASP A 335 -19.40 -15.57 10.62
N ALA A 336 -19.36 -14.24 10.57
CA ALA A 336 -18.22 -13.51 10.05
C ALA A 336 -16.94 -13.85 10.81
N THR A 337 -15.91 -14.28 10.06
CA THR A 337 -14.58 -14.54 10.60
C THR A 337 -13.59 -13.47 10.15
N VAL A 338 -12.52 -13.32 10.93
CA VAL A 338 -11.38 -12.48 10.61
C VAL A 338 -10.09 -13.26 10.85
N PRO A 339 -9.01 -13.03 10.09
CA PRO A 339 -7.74 -13.68 10.37
C PRO A 339 -7.22 -13.24 11.75
N ASP A 340 -6.57 -14.13 12.51
CA ASP A 340 -6.03 -13.78 13.83
C ASP A 340 -4.69 -13.03 13.73
N LEU A 341 -4.74 -11.83 13.13
CA LEU A 341 -3.59 -10.94 13.00
C LEU A 341 -3.42 -10.10 14.26
N LYS A 342 -2.17 -9.88 14.67
CA LYS A 342 -1.81 -8.97 15.76
C LYS A 342 -1.28 -7.66 15.19
N ARG A 343 -1.69 -6.53 15.78
CA ARG A 343 -1.06 -5.22 15.49
C ARG A 343 0.32 -5.16 16.16
N LYS A 344 1.20 -4.35 15.60
CA LYS A 344 2.51 -4.05 16.20
C LYS A 344 2.33 -3.41 17.59
N PRO A 345 3.22 -3.67 18.56
CA PRO A 345 3.26 -2.94 19.83
C PRO A 345 3.64 -1.47 19.61
N LEU A 346 3.44 -0.63 20.64
CA LEU A 346 3.71 0.81 20.57
C LEU A 346 5.18 1.11 20.23
N ASP A 347 6.10 0.39 20.85
CA ASP A 347 7.55 0.58 20.68
C ASP A 347 8.03 0.30 19.24
N ASP A 348 7.26 -0.43 18.44
CA ASP A 348 7.56 -0.71 17.04
C ASP A 348 7.02 0.37 16.07
N ILE A 349 6.20 1.32 16.57
CA ILE A 349 5.53 2.33 15.75
C ILE A 349 5.75 3.77 16.23
N MET A 350 6.35 3.96 17.41
CA MET A 350 6.64 5.27 17.98
C MET A 350 8.13 5.39 18.32
N VAL A 351 8.77 6.44 17.80
CA VAL A 351 10.16 6.79 18.09
C VAL A 351 10.17 8.13 18.82
N HIS A 352 10.73 8.14 20.02
CA HIS A 352 11.10 9.38 20.72
C HIS A 352 12.49 9.79 20.26
N VAL A 353 12.61 11.02 19.75
CA VAL A 353 13.88 11.61 19.31
C VAL A 353 14.33 12.67 20.30
#